data_AF-A0AAV8WMN1-F1
#
_entry.id   AF-A0AAV8WMN1-F1
#
_cell.length_a   1.000
_cell.length_b   1.000
_cell.length_c   1.000
_cell.angle_alpha   90.00
_cell.angle_beta   90.00
_cell.angle_gamma   90.00
#
_symmetry.space_group_name_H-M   'P 1'
#
loop_
_entity.id
_entity.type
_entity.pdbx_description
1 polymer ?
#
loop_
_entity_poly.entity_id
_entity_poly.type
_entity_poly.pdbx_seq_one_letter_code
_entity_poly.pdbx_strand_id
1 'polypeptide(L)'
;MNDLTKYNKIDSVLHLVHNQYVALSEYEIRRNKIILDYKDTLFNLLYTGVVFGGSYYDDLKVGSPNEYDIDLLLIFPDEQPEIIASTKPGFVHVSLKNKTKSAV
;
A
#
# COMPACT_ATOMS: atom_id res chain seq x y z
N MET A 1 34.39 -1.72 -32.09
CA MET A 1 33.49 -2.71 -31.48
C MET A 1 32.12 -2.06 -31.46
N ASN A 2 31.15 -2.57 -32.21
CA ASN A 2 29.90 -1.87 -32.54
C ASN A 2 29.07 -1.71 -31.25
N ASP A 3 28.68 -0.48 -30.91
CA ASP A 3 27.99 -0.18 -29.63
C ASP A 3 26.75 -1.04 -29.43
N LEU A 4 26.06 -1.38 -30.52
CA LEU A 4 24.93 -2.31 -30.54
C LEU A 4 25.26 -3.68 -29.93
N THR A 5 26.45 -4.22 -30.23
CA THR A 5 26.91 -5.51 -29.69
C THR A 5 27.21 -5.42 -28.19
N LYS A 6 27.62 -4.24 -27.69
CA LYS A 6 27.84 -4.00 -26.27
C LYS A 6 26.51 -3.90 -25.51
N TYR A 7 25.54 -3.16 -26.04
CA TYR A 7 24.21 -3.03 -25.44
C TYR A 7 23.48 -4.38 -25.39
N ASN A 8 23.53 -5.18 -26.45
CA ASN A 8 22.90 -6.52 -26.46
C ASN A 8 23.48 -7.46 -25.40
N LYS A 9 24.78 -7.35 -25.10
CA LYS A 9 25.41 -8.15 -24.03
C LYS A 9 24.96 -7.70 -22.65
N ILE A 10 24.87 -6.39 -22.42
CA ILE A 10 24.37 -5.83 -21.16
C ILE A 10 22.92 -6.24 -20.93
N ASP A 11 22.09 -6.14 -21.96
CA ASP A 11 20.69 -6.51 -21.93
C ASP A 11 20.50 -8.00 -21.57
N SER A 12 21.31 -8.88 -22.17
CA SER A 12 21.33 -10.31 -21.83
C SER A 12 21.69 -10.56 -20.36
N VAL A 13 22.65 -9.81 -19.81
CA VAL A 13 23.04 -9.91 -18.39
C VAL A 13 21.94 -9.38 -17.48
N LEU A 14 21.30 -8.27 -17.83
CA LEU A 14 20.20 -7.70 -17.05
C LEU A 14 18.99 -8.63 -17.03
N HIS A 15 18.66 -9.26 -18.16
CA HIS A 15 17.62 -10.27 -18.21
C HIS A 15 17.92 -11.49 -17.34
N LEU A 16 19.17 -11.94 -17.31
CA LEU A 16 19.60 -13.05 -16.46
C LEU A 16 19.46 -12.69 -14.98
N VAL A 17 19.92 -11.50 -14.59
CA VAL A 17 19.80 -11.00 -13.20
C VAL A 17 18.33 -10.84 -12.80
N HIS A 18 17.51 -10.28 -13.69
CA HIS A 18 16.08 -10.09 -13.43
C HIS A 18 15.39 -11.43 -13.12
N ASN A 19 15.60 -12.42 -13.99
CA ASN A 19 14.93 -13.71 -13.86
C ASN A 19 15.42 -14.55 -12.66
N GLN A 20 16.68 -14.39 -12.25
CA GLN A 20 17.25 -15.20 -11.16
C GLN A 20 17.05 -14.60 -9.76
N TYR A 21 17.03 -13.27 -9.65
CA TYR A 21 17.11 -12.61 -8.34
C TYR A 21 16.02 -11.55 -8.12
N VAL A 22 15.41 -11.04 -9.19
CA VAL A 22 14.49 -9.91 -9.08
C VAL A 22 13.03 -10.37 -9.15
N ALA A 23 12.70 -11.19 -10.14
CA ALA A 23 11.35 -11.67 -10.38
C ALA A 23 10.85 -12.58 -9.25
N LEU A 24 9.58 -12.40 -8.87
CA LEU A 24 8.89 -13.32 -7.97
C LEU A 24 8.49 -14.60 -8.72
N SER A 25 8.53 -15.74 -8.04
CA SER A 25 8.04 -16.98 -8.63
C SER A 25 6.50 -16.95 -8.77
N GLU A 26 5.94 -17.58 -9.80
CA GLU A 26 4.47 -17.64 -10.00
C GLU A 26 3.71 -18.30 -8.84
N TYR A 27 4.39 -19.11 -8.03
CA TYR A 27 3.83 -19.75 -6.85
C TYR A 27 3.62 -18.76 -5.70
N GLU A 28 4.51 -17.78 -5.58
CA GLU A 28 4.53 -16.77 -4.52
C GLU A 28 3.46 -15.69 -4.71
N ILE A 29 3.05 -15.44 -5.95
CA ILE A 29 1.97 -14.50 -6.31
C ILE A 29 0.59 -15.01 -5.84
N ARG A 30 0.40 -16.33 -5.64
CA ARG A 30 -0.93 -16.92 -5.39
C ARG A 30 -1.35 -17.02 -3.92
N ARG A 31 -0.48 -16.68 -2.95
CA ARG A 31 -0.67 -17.00 -1.52
C ARG A 31 -1.29 -15.88 -0.67
N ASN A 32 -2.18 -15.06 -1.22
CA ASN A 32 -2.84 -14.02 -0.42
C ASN A 32 -4.28 -14.40 -0.05
N LYS A 33 -4.48 -14.88 1.19
CA LYS A 33 -5.81 -15.12 1.75
C LYS A 33 -5.85 -14.55 3.17
N ILE A 34 -5.93 -13.23 3.26
CA ILE A 34 -6.05 -12.56 4.55
C ILE A 34 -7.53 -12.46 4.90
N ILE A 35 -7.91 -13.11 6.00
CA ILE A 35 -9.22 -12.97 6.65
C ILE A 35 -8.99 -12.07 7.86
N LEU A 36 -9.42 -10.81 7.76
CA LEU A 36 -9.48 -9.90 8.90
C LEU A 36 -10.84 -10.07 9.56
N ASP A 37 -10.88 -10.70 10.74
CA ASP A 37 -12.08 -10.80 11.59
C ASP A 37 -11.94 -9.82 12.76
N TYR A 38 -12.53 -8.63 12.61
CA TYR A 38 -12.57 -7.61 13.67
C TYR A 38 -13.93 -7.59 14.36
N LYS A 39 -13.94 -7.89 15.66
CA LYS A 39 -15.14 -7.92 16.50
C LYS A 39 -15.30 -6.64 17.34
N ASP A 40 -15.19 -5.48 16.69
CA ASP A 40 -15.38 -4.19 17.35
C ASP A 40 -16.49 -3.37 16.68
N THR A 41 -17.47 -2.93 17.49
CA THR A 41 -18.68 -2.26 16.99
C THR A 41 -18.38 -0.89 16.38
N LEU A 42 -17.44 -0.13 16.97
CA LEU A 42 -17.10 1.20 16.47
C LEU A 42 -16.29 1.09 15.18
N PHE A 43 -15.32 0.18 15.15
CA PHE A 43 -14.56 -0.12 13.95
C PHE A 43 -15.49 -0.52 12.80
N ASN A 44 -16.43 -1.44 13.04
CA ASN A 44 -17.39 -1.88 12.02
C ASN A 44 -18.35 -0.78 11.55
N LEU A 45 -18.57 0.26 12.35
CA LEU A 45 -19.35 1.44 11.95
C LEU A 45 -18.56 2.34 11.00
N LEU A 46 -17.27 2.51 11.23
CA LEU A 46 -16.41 3.42 10.47
C LEU A 46 -15.74 2.74 9.26
N TYR A 47 -15.54 1.43 9.33
CA TYR A 47 -14.86 0.64 8.32
C TYR A 47 -15.74 0.40 7.09
N THR A 48 -15.18 0.64 5.91
CA THR A 48 -15.91 0.48 4.65
C THR A 48 -15.28 -0.49 3.67
N GLY A 49 -14.04 -0.92 3.91
CA GLY A 49 -13.39 -1.90 3.04
C GLY A 49 -11.89 -2.00 3.23
N VAL A 50 -11.34 -3.07 2.66
CA VAL A 50 -9.90 -3.25 2.51
C VAL A 50 -9.49 -2.80 1.13
N VAL A 51 -8.40 -2.04 1.05
CA VAL A 51 -7.65 -1.82 -0.19
C VAL A 51 -6.32 -2.54 -0.07
N PHE A 52 -5.99 -3.29 -1.10
CA PHE A 52 -4.70 -3.95 -1.23
C PHE A 52 -3.79 -3.05 -2.04
N GLY A 53 -2.64 -2.68 -1.47
CA GLY A 53 -1.75 -1.69 -2.06
C GLY A 53 -0.29 -2.04 -1.87
N GLY A 54 0.57 -1.19 -2.38
CA GLY A 54 2.01 -1.34 -2.24
C GLY A 54 2.63 -2.31 -3.24
N SER A 55 3.96 -2.39 -3.19
CA SER A 55 4.77 -2.98 -4.26
C SER A 55 4.38 -4.40 -4.68
N TYR A 56 3.83 -5.20 -3.77
CA TYR A 56 3.36 -6.55 -4.12
C TYR A 56 2.16 -6.53 -5.05
N TYR A 57 1.15 -5.70 -4.76
CA TYR A 57 -0.07 -5.61 -5.58
C TYR A 57 0.13 -4.73 -6.82
N ASP A 58 1.17 -3.89 -6.83
CA ASP A 58 1.59 -3.09 -7.98
C ASP A 58 2.53 -3.83 -8.96
N ASP A 59 2.80 -5.13 -8.73
CA ASP A 59 3.78 -5.93 -9.50
C ASP A 59 5.22 -5.36 -9.48
N LEU A 60 5.56 -4.58 -8.45
CA LEU A 60 6.88 -3.97 -8.25
C LEU A 60 7.74 -4.66 -7.18
N LYS A 61 7.19 -5.62 -6.43
CA LYS A 61 7.92 -6.33 -5.37
C LYS A 61 8.95 -7.27 -5.98
N VAL A 62 10.11 -7.30 -5.35
CA VAL A 62 11.31 -7.99 -5.85
C VAL A 62 11.77 -9.04 -4.83
N GLY A 63 12.23 -10.20 -5.32
CA GLY A 63 12.91 -11.22 -4.53
C GLY A 63 12.01 -12.15 -3.73
N SER A 64 11.18 -11.64 -2.81
CA SER A 64 10.22 -12.48 -2.05
C SER A 64 9.02 -11.68 -1.52
N PRO A 65 7.82 -12.28 -1.43
CA PRO A 65 6.64 -11.60 -0.91
C PRO A 65 6.56 -11.74 0.62
N ASN A 66 7.55 -11.15 1.29
CA ASN A 66 7.68 -11.20 2.75
C ASN A 66 6.85 -10.13 3.48
N GLU A 67 6.18 -9.25 2.74
CA GLU A 67 5.43 -8.11 3.24
C GLU A 67 4.27 -7.82 2.28
N TYR A 68 3.14 -7.43 2.85
CA TYR A 68 1.92 -7.06 2.14
C TYR A 68 1.32 -5.85 2.83
N ASP A 69 1.06 -4.79 2.06
CA ASP A 69 0.37 -3.62 2.59
C ASP A 69 -1.14 -3.82 2.47
N ILE A 70 -1.85 -3.48 3.56
CA ILE A 70 -3.29 -3.58 3.66
C ILE A 70 -3.79 -2.26 4.21
N ASP A 71 -4.49 -1.51 3.38
CA ASP A 71 -5.09 -0.27 3.78
C ASP A 71 -6.53 -0.53 4.24
N LEU A 72 -6.83 -0.14 5.48
CA LEU A 72 -8.18 -0.19 6.02
C LEU A 72 -8.85 1.15 5.75
N LEU A 73 -9.85 1.16 4.87
CA LEU A 73 -10.60 2.37 4.58
C LEU A 73 -11.59 2.65 5.70
N LEU A 74 -11.39 3.78 6.37
CA LEU A 74 -12.25 4.30 7.41
C LEU A 74 -12.91 5.60 6.94
N ILE A 75 -14.21 5.72 7.19
CA ILE A 75 -14.95 6.97 7.01
C ILE A 75 -15.02 7.69 8.35
N PHE A 76 -14.70 8.99 8.34
CA PHE A 76 -14.93 9.84 9.50
C PHE A 76 -16.44 10.05 9.72
N PRO A 77 -16.90 10.17 10.97
CA PRO A 77 -18.29 10.56 11.25
C PRO A 77 -18.63 11.90 10.56
N ASP A 78 -19.92 12.26 10.47
CA ASP A 78 -20.54 13.37 9.68
C ASP A 78 -19.90 14.78 9.75
N GLU A 79 -18.83 14.95 10.51
CA GLU A 79 -18.00 16.14 10.59
C GLU A 79 -16.88 16.08 9.55
N GLN A 80 -16.76 17.12 8.71
CA GLN A 80 -15.62 17.22 7.80
C GLN A 80 -14.34 17.43 8.62
N PRO A 81 -13.36 16.51 8.56
CA PRO A 81 -12.09 16.68 9.24
C PRO A 81 -11.32 17.85 8.63
N GLU A 82 -10.70 18.66 9.48
CA GLU A 82 -9.76 19.69 9.03
C GLU A 82 -8.34 19.11 9.00
N ILE A 83 -7.69 19.22 7.84
CA ILE A 83 -6.30 18.78 7.65
C ILE A 83 -5.38 19.99 7.81
N ILE A 84 -4.50 19.94 8.79
CA ILE A 84 -3.55 21.02 9.12
C ILE A 84 -2.14 20.53 8.81
N ALA A 85 -1.37 21.33 8.07
CA ALA A 85 0.01 21.00 7.74
C ALA A 85 0.88 20.90 9.00
N SER A 86 1.68 19.84 9.10
CA SER A 86 2.65 19.70 10.19
C SER A 86 3.93 20.48 9.89
N THR A 87 4.67 20.85 10.92
CA THR A 87 6.05 21.37 10.79
C THR A 87 7.04 20.27 10.39
N LYS A 88 6.66 18.99 10.49
CA LYS A 88 7.45 17.84 10.05
C LYS A 88 7.01 17.41 8.64
N PRO A 89 7.90 17.44 7.63
CA PRO A 89 7.57 16.99 6.28
C PRO A 89 7.05 15.55 6.25
N GLY A 90 6.03 15.29 5.43
CA GLY A 90 5.39 13.98 5.30
C GLY A 90 4.33 13.67 6.36
N PHE A 91 4.05 14.59 7.29
CA PHE A 91 3.02 14.42 8.33
C PHE A 91 1.96 15.53 8.24
N VAL A 92 0.75 15.22 8.68
CA VAL A 92 -0.37 16.16 8.83
C VAL A 92 -1.04 15.96 10.19
N HIS A 93 -1.72 17.00 10.67
CA HIS A 93 -2.62 16.91 11.81
C HIS A 93 -4.06 16.83 11.30
N VAL A 94 -4.84 15.92 11.85
CA VAL A 94 -6.28 15.82 11.59
C VAL A 94 -7.01 16.37 12.81
N SER A 95 -7.83 17.40 12.60
CA SER A 95 -8.65 18.01 13.64
C SER A 95 -10.13 17.70 13.40
N LEU A 96 -10.79 17.14 14.42
CA LEU A 96 -12.23 16.89 14.44
C LEU A 96 -12.88 18.00 15.26
N LYS A 97 -13.75 18.80 14.63
CA LYS A 97 -14.47 19.88 15.30
C LYS A 97 -15.73 19.31 15.93
N ASN A 98 -15.72 19.12 17.25
CA ASN A 98 -16.94 18.80 17.99
C ASN A 98 -18.04 19.83 17.67
N LYS A 99 -19.20 19.38 17.20
CA LYS A 99 -20.42 20.16 17.44
C LYS A 99 -20.63 20.24 18.95
N THR A 100 -20.53 21.44 19.54
CA THR A 100 -21.27 21.70 20.78
C THR A 100 -22.70 21.26 20.50
N LYS A 101 -23.18 20.24 21.24
CA LYS A 101 -24.60 19.87 21.22
C LYS A 101 -25.39 21.17 21.30
N SER A 102 -26.07 21.55 20.22
CA SER A 102 -27.12 22.55 20.34
C SER A 102 -28.09 21.95 21.34
N ALA A 103 -28.10 22.50 22.56
CA ALA A 103 -29.11 22.20 23.54
C ALA A 103 -30.44 22.55 22.89
N VAL A 104 -31.23 21.52 22.59
CA VAL A 104 -32.67 21.62 22.34
C VAL A 104 -33.34 21.06 23.58
#